data_AF-A0A3D3HAH7-F1
#
_entry.id   AF-A0A3D3HAH7-F1
#
_cell.length_a   1.000
_cell.length_b   1.000
_cell.length_c   1.000
_cell.angle_alpha   90.00
_cell.angle_beta   90.00
_cell.angle_gamma   90.00
#
_symmetry.space_group_name_H-M   'P 1'
#
loop_
_entity.id
_entity.type
_entity.pdbx_description
1 polymer ?
#
loop_
_entity_poly.entity_id
_entity_poly.type
_entity_poly.pdbx_seq_one_letter_code
_entity_poly.pdbx_strand_id
1 'polypeptide(L)'
;MEFMSRGRTNTHAPAGAPGPSRRGGFMGRLMRIELFTVIVGSALLLAAVALYLGFSGGVGSESKKINDKQYQAVFLNNGQVYFGKIQGLNNKYVDLTNVFYIENNASTGTQTQS
;
A
#
# COMPACT_ATOMS: atom_id res chain seq x y z
N MET A 1 95.44 4.54 -36.47
CA MET A 1 94.15 4.24 -37.12
C MET A 1 93.30 3.50 -36.09
N GLU A 2 92.00 3.78 -36.07
CA GLU A 2 90.89 3.25 -35.24
C GLU A 2 91.18 1.95 -34.48
N PHE A 3 90.71 1.75 -33.25
CA PHE A 3 89.29 1.52 -32.97
C PHE A 3 88.84 2.08 -31.62
N MET A 4 87.73 2.81 -31.70
CA MET A 4 86.84 3.13 -30.60
C MET A 4 86.28 1.85 -29.96
N SER A 5 86.20 1.81 -28.64
CA SER A 5 85.15 1.03 -27.95
C SER A 5 84.71 1.71 -26.66
N ARG A 6 83.77 2.64 -26.87
CA ARG A 6 82.52 2.89 -26.13
C ARG A 6 82.54 2.60 -24.63
N GLY A 7 82.39 3.67 -23.87
CA GLY A 7 81.98 3.64 -22.47
C GLY A 7 80.63 2.94 -22.28
N ARG A 8 80.53 2.23 -21.16
CA ARG A 8 79.25 1.77 -20.59
C ARG A 8 79.13 2.39 -19.20
N THR A 9 78.40 3.49 -19.13
CA THR A 9 77.88 4.04 -17.88
C THR A 9 76.71 3.19 -17.43
N ASN A 10 76.87 2.45 -16.33
CA ASN A 10 75.79 1.69 -15.71
C ASN A 10 74.98 2.62 -14.79
N THR A 11 74.00 3.32 -15.35
CA THR A 11 72.93 3.96 -14.58
C THR A 11 71.88 2.90 -14.22
N HIS A 12 71.88 2.44 -12.97
CA HIS A 12 70.77 1.65 -12.43
C HIS A 12 69.65 2.60 -12.01
N ALA A 13 68.52 2.55 -12.71
CA ALA A 13 67.29 3.23 -12.32
C ALA A 13 66.66 2.51 -11.10
N PRO A 14 66.02 3.22 -10.16
CA PRO A 14 65.33 2.59 -9.05
C PRO A 14 64.11 1.80 -9.57
N ALA A 15 64.02 0.54 -9.16
CA ALA A 15 62.88 -0.32 -9.46
C ALA A 15 61.61 0.28 -8.83
N GLY A 16 60.66 0.66 -9.68
CA GLY A 16 59.35 1.13 -9.26
C GLY A 16 58.60 0.05 -8.47
N ALA A 17 57.99 0.46 -7.35
CA ALA A 17 57.12 -0.40 -6.56
C ALA A 17 55.94 -0.91 -7.42
N PRO A 18 55.57 -2.20 -7.34
CA PRO A 18 54.41 -2.71 -8.07
C PRO A 18 53.14 -2.09 -7.48
N GLY A 19 52.41 -1.32 -8.30
CA GLY A 19 51.10 -0.77 -7.94
C GLY A 19 50.06 -1.87 -7.69
N PRO A 20 49.03 -1.61 -6.88
CA PRO A 20 48.06 -2.63 -6.49
C PRO A 20 47.31 -3.14 -7.72
N SER A 21 47.42 -4.44 -7.96
CA SER A 21 46.69 -5.11 -9.02
C SER A 21 45.18 -5.02 -8.75
N ARG A 22 44.45 -4.30 -9.63
CA ARG A 22 42.99 -4.26 -9.64
C ARG A 22 42.45 -5.61 -10.11
N ARG A 23 42.46 -6.60 -9.21
CA ARG A 23 41.92 -7.94 -9.47
C ARG A 23 40.47 -7.98 -9.01
N GLY A 24 39.55 -7.58 -9.89
CA GLY A 24 38.11 -7.59 -9.57
C GLY A 24 37.19 -7.29 -10.74
N GLY A 25 37.56 -7.66 -11.97
CA GLY A 25 36.81 -7.28 -13.18
C GLY A 25 35.55 -8.11 -13.46
N PHE A 26 35.51 -9.38 -13.03
CA PHE A 26 34.40 -10.29 -13.36
C PHE A 26 33.48 -10.53 -12.15
N MET A 27 34.06 -10.79 -10.97
CA MET A 27 33.30 -11.02 -9.73
C MET A 27 32.47 -9.79 -9.32
N GLY A 28 33.02 -8.57 -9.46
CA GLY A 28 32.29 -7.34 -9.18
C GLY A 28 31.20 -7.00 -10.19
N ARG A 29 31.27 -7.55 -11.42
CA ARG A 29 30.25 -7.35 -12.46
C ARG A 29 29.05 -8.26 -12.22
N LEU A 30 29.29 -9.51 -11.81
CA LEU A 30 28.25 -10.46 -11.44
C LEU A 30 27.53 -10.03 -10.15
N MET A 31 28.27 -9.59 -9.13
CA MET A 31 27.70 -9.11 -7.86
C MET A 31 26.85 -7.83 -8.04
N ARG A 32 27.19 -6.98 -9.02
CA ARG A 32 26.38 -5.80 -9.38
C ARG A 32 25.10 -6.17 -10.12
N ILE A 33 25.12 -7.21 -10.95
CA ILE A 33 23.93 -7.66 -11.69
C ILE A 33 22.93 -8.28 -10.72
N GLU A 34 23.39 -9.15 -9.81
CA GLU A 34 22.52 -9.80 -8.82
C GLU A 34 21.86 -8.77 -7.89
N LEU A 35 22.64 -7.81 -7.37
CA LEU A 35 22.12 -6.73 -6.54
C LEU A 35 21.14 -5.83 -7.32
N PHE A 36 21.42 -5.55 -8.60
CA PHE A 36 20.53 -4.77 -9.45
C PHE A 36 19.21 -5.50 -9.71
N THR A 37 19.22 -6.81 -9.98
CA THR A 37 17.99 -7.60 -10.13
C THR A 37 17.18 -7.67 -8.85
N VAL A 38 17.82 -7.78 -7.68
CA VAL A 38 17.11 -7.78 -6.39
C VAL A 38 16.48 -6.41 -6.12
N ILE A 39 17.19 -5.32 -6.38
CA ILE A 39 16.67 -3.96 -6.19
C ILE A 39 15.52 -3.67 -7.16
N VAL A 40 15.68 -3.99 -8.44
CA VAL A 40 14.62 -3.77 -9.44
C VAL A 40 13.42 -4.66 -9.16
N GLY A 41 13.64 -5.94 -8.83
CA GLY A 41 12.57 -6.88 -8.47
C GLY A 41 11.80 -6.44 -7.23
N SER A 42 12.51 -6.03 -6.16
CA SER A 42 11.87 -5.51 -4.94
C SER A 42 11.13 -4.20 -5.18
N ALA A 43 11.69 -3.27 -5.97
CA ALA A 43 11.01 -2.03 -6.33
C ALA A 43 9.73 -2.28 -7.14
N LEU A 44 9.76 -3.21 -8.10
CA LEU A 44 8.58 -3.60 -8.88
C LEU A 44 7.52 -4.27 -8.00
N LEU A 45 7.93 -5.13 -7.06
CA LEU A 45 7.02 -5.78 -6.12
C LEU A 45 6.37 -4.75 -5.19
N LEU A 46 7.15 -3.81 -4.64
CA LEU A 46 6.62 -2.72 -3.81
C LEU A 46 5.67 -1.80 -4.58
N ALA A 47 5.99 -1.48 -5.84
CA ALA A 47 5.10 -0.71 -6.71
C ALA A 47 3.78 -1.47 -6.99
N ALA A 48 3.86 -2.77 -7.27
CA ALA A 48 2.67 -3.60 -7.50
C ALA A 48 1.81 -3.71 -6.23
N VAL A 49 2.42 -3.85 -5.06
CA VAL A 49 1.70 -3.87 -3.77
C VAL A 49 1.09 -2.50 -3.46
N ALA A 50 1.80 -1.40 -3.72
CA ALA A 50 1.28 -0.04 -3.52
C ALA A 50 0.13 0.27 -4.48
N LEU A 51 0.22 -0.15 -5.74
CA LEU A 51 -0.88 -0.04 -6.71
C LEU A 51 -2.05 -0.93 -6.29
N TYR A 52 -1.79 -2.19 -5.89
CA TYR A 52 -2.82 -3.09 -5.41
C TYR A 52 -3.55 -2.49 -4.20
N LEU A 53 -2.83 -2.03 -3.17
CA LEU A 53 -3.42 -1.39 -1.99
C LEU A 53 -4.10 -0.05 -2.31
N GLY A 54 -3.54 0.75 -3.23
CA GLY A 54 -4.11 2.03 -3.65
C GLY A 54 -5.39 1.89 -4.48
N PHE A 55 -5.50 0.84 -5.28
CA PHE A 55 -6.71 0.53 -6.07
C PHE A 55 -7.68 -0.41 -5.35
N SER A 56 -7.21 -1.26 -4.43
CA SER A 56 -8.03 -2.15 -3.58
C SER A 56 -8.52 -1.45 -2.31
N GLY A 57 -7.91 -0.32 -1.95
CA GLY A 57 -8.32 0.58 -0.87
C GLY A 57 -9.59 1.35 -1.21
N GLY A 58 -10.62 0.62 -1.65
CA GLY A 58 -11.98 1.12 -1.69
C GLY A 58 -12.37 1.56 -0.29
N VAL A 59 -12.53 2.86 -0.13
CA VAL A 59 -13.15 3.53 1.01
C VAL A 59 -14.47 2.81 1.33
N GLY A 60 -14.54 2.17 2.51
CA GLY A 60 -15.78 1.73 3.11
C GLY A 60 -16.31 0.36 2.66
N SER A 61 -15.68 -0.72 3.14
CA SER A 61 -16.29 -2.07 3.18
C SER A 61 -17.53 -2.17 4.08
N GLU A 62 -18.00 -1.07 4.68
CA GLU A 62 -19.26 -1.02 5.44
C GLU A 62 -20.48 -1.25 4.54
N SER A 63 -20.49 -0.68 3.32
CA SER A 63 -21.57 -0.91 2.34
C SER A 63 -21.69 -2.37 1.90
N LYS A 64 -20.61 -3.16 2.03
CA LYS A 64 -20.63 -4.60 1.70
C LYS A 64 -21.07 -5.50 2.86
N LYS A 65 -21.15 -4.97 4.09
CA LYS A 65 -21.64 -5.70 5.27
C LYS A 65 -23.14 -5.49 5.50
N ILE A 66 -23.72 -4.54 4.79
CA ILE A 66 -25.15 -4.27 4.84
C ILE A 66 -25.79 -5.24 3.86
N ASN A 67 -26.58 -6.16 4.40
CA ASN A 67 -27.43 -6.99 3.55
C ASN A 67 -28.63 -6.15 3.15
N ASP A 68 -28.56 -5.50 1.98
CA ASP A 68 -29.62 -4.64 1.43
C ASP A 68 -30.97 -5.39 1.27
N LYS A 69 -30.98 -6.72 1.42
CA LYS A 69 -32.20 -7.54 1.39
C LYS A 69 -32.89 -7.65 2.75
N GLN A 70 -32.20 -7.37 3.84
CA GLN A 70 -32.71 -7.54 5.20
C GLN A 70 -33.32 -6.25 5.74
N TYR A 71 -34.45 -6.40 6.44
CA TYR A 71 -35.03 -5.32 7.21
C TYR A 71 -34.20 -5.09 8.48
N GLN A 72 -33.96 -3.82 8.78
CA GLN A 72 -33.19 -3.36 9.92
C GLN A 72 -33.95 -2.25 10.65
N ALA A 73 -33.73 -2.13 11.95
CA ALA A 73 -34.33 -1.12 12.79
C ALA A 73 -33.35 0.04 13.01
N VAL A 74 -33.76 1.26 12.69
CA VAL A 74 -33.03 2.49 12.97
C VAL A 74 -33.73 3.20 14.12
N PHE A 75 -33.01 3.34 15.23
CA PHE A 75 -33.47 4.04 16.43
C PHE A 75 -33.04 5.50 16.35
N LEU A 76 -34.01 6.40 16.34
CA LEU A 76 -33.75 7.83 16.35
C LEU A 76 -33.63 8.34 17.79
N ASN A 77 -32.93 9.47 17.94
CA ASN A 77 -32.71 10.12 19.25
C ASN A 77 -33.99 10.63 19.93
N ASN A 78 -35.07 10.80 19.17
CA ASN A 78 -36.39 11.18 19.65
C ASN A 78 -37.25 9.98 20.07
N GLY A 79 -36.69 8.77 20.14
CA GLY A 79 -37.38 7.55 20.55
C GLY A 79 -38.23 6.90 19.47
N GLN A 80 -38.29 7.46 18.26
CA GLN A 80 -38.96 6.84 17.13
C GLN A 80 -38.11 5.72 16.55
N VAL A 81 -38.78 4.69 16.02
CA VAL A 81 -38.13 3.52 15.40
C VAL A 81 -38.66 3.35 13.99
N TYR A 82 -37.75 3.31 13.04
CA TYR A 82 -38.03 3.08 11.63
C TYR A 82 -37.48 1.72 11.20
N PHE A 83 -38.30 0.91 10.54
CA PHE A 83 -37.91 -0.37 9.97
C PHE A 83 -37.81 -0.24 8.46
N GLY A 84 -36.67 -0.59 7.89
CA GLY A 84 -36.47 -0.49 6.45
C GLY A 84 -35.29 -1.32 5.98
N LYS A 85 -35.10 -1.39 4.67
CA LYS A 85 -33.91 -1.96 4.06
C LYS A 85 -32.91 -0.85 3.79
N ILE A 86 -31.69 -1.00 4.27
CA ILE A 86 -30.64 -0.01 4.00
C ILE A 86 -30.25 -0.12 2.52
N GLN A 87 -30.36 0.99 1.79
CA GLN A 87 -29.93 1.11 0.39
C GLN A 87 -28.57 1.81 0.27
N GLY A 88 -28.23 2.65 1.24
CA GLY A 88 -26.96 3.37 1.29
C GLY A 88 -26.62 3.81 2.70
N LEU A 89 -25.33 3.74 3.04
CA LEU A 89 -24.80 4.20 4.31
C LEU A 89 -23.54 5.03 4.07
N ASN A 90 -23.47 6.20 4.71
CA ASN A 90 -22.23 6.97 4.81
C ASN A 90 -22.10 7.63 6.20
N ASN A 91 -21.03 8.38 6.40
CA ASN A 91 -20.70 9.01 7.69
C ASN A 91 -21.69 10.09 8.15
N LYS A 92 -22.68 10.46 7.33
CA LYS A 92 -23.64 11.54 7.59
C LYS A 92 -25.08 11.06 7.65
N TYR A 93 -25.47 10.09 6.82
CA TYR A 93 -26.86 9.65 6.70
C TYR A 93 -26.97 8.17 6.34
N VAL A 94 -28.14 7.62 6.67
CA VAL A 94 -28.61 6.28 6.29
C VAL A 94 -29.78 6.44 5.34
N ASP A 95 -29.71 5.80 4.17
CA ASP A 95 -30.79 5.74 3.20
C ASP A 95 -31.58 4.43 3.39
N LEU A 96 -32.88 4.55 3.63
CA LEU A 96 -33.79 3.45 3.91
C LEU A 96 -34.88 3.35 2.84
N THR A 97 -35.11 2.14 2.35
CA THR A 97 -36.20 1.80 1.44
C THR A 97 -37.21 0.89 2.12
N ASN A 98 -38.46 0.87 1.62
CA ASN A 98 -39.57 0.10 2.18
C ASN A 98 -39.75 0.37 3.68
N VAL A 99 -39.91 1.64 4.01
CA VAL A 99 -39.89 2.12 5.39
C VAL A 99 -41.25 1.93 6.07
N PHE A 100 -41.25 1.32 7.25
CA PHE A 100 -42.39 1.16 8.14
C PHE A 100 -42.10 1.82 9.49
N TYR A 101 -43.11 2.39 10.12
CA TYR A 101 -43.03 3.01 11.44
C TYR A 101 -44.10 2.39 12.35
N ILE A 102 -43.84 2.40 13.66
CA ILE A 102 -44.83 1.96 14.65
C ILE A 102 -45.71 3.16 15.01
N GLU A 103 -46.99 3.06 14.71
CA GLU A 103 -48.00 3.99 15.22
C GLU A 103 -48.43 3.56 16.61
N ASN A 104 -47.99 4.31 17.63
CA ASN A 104 -48.61 4.22 18.94
C ASN A 104 -49.99 4.88 18.84
N ASN A 105 -50.98 4.09 18.45
CA ASN A 105 -52.38 4.39 18.71
C ASN A 105 -52.60 4.26 20.22
N ALA A 106 -52.08 5.23 20.98
CA ALA A 106 -52.59 5.53 22.30
C ALA A 106 -54.00 6.08 22.07
N SER A 107 -54.94 5.18 21.84
CA SER A 107 -56.35 5.46 22.01
C SER A 107 -56.48 6.01 23.44
N THR A 108 -56.61 7.33 23.53
CA THR A 108 -56.99 8.03 24.75
C THR A 108 -58.40 7.58 25.09
N GLY A 109 -58.50 6.37 25.63
CA GLY A 109 -59.68 5.88 26.31
C GLY A 109 -59.81 6.65 27.60
N THR A 110 -60.37 7.85 27.52
CA THR A 110 -60.89 8.57 28.67
C THR A 110 -62.05 7.74 29.23
N GLN A 111 -61.73 6.72 30.02
CA GLN A 111 -62.70 6.09 30.91
C GLN A 111 -62.95 7.07 32.05
N THR A 112 -63.91 7.97 31.83
CA THR A 112 -64.56 8.68 32.92
C THR A 112 -65.35 7.65 33.73
N GLN A 113 -64.73 7.17 34.81
CA GLN A 113 -65.35 6.30 35.79
C GLN A 113 -66.18 7.16 36.75
N SER A 114 -67.50 7.01 36.61
CA SER A 114 -68.62 7.23 37.56
C SER A 114 -68.43 8.21 38.72
#